data_AF-A0A1I2FK75-F1
#
_entry.id   AF-A0A1I2FK75-F1
#
_cell.length_a   1.000
_cell.length_b   1.000
_cell.length_c   1.000
_cell.angle_alpha   90.00
_cell.angle_beta   90.00
_cell.angle_gamma   90.00
#
_symmetry.space_group_name_H-M   'P 1'
#
loop_
_entity.id
_entity.type
_entity.pdbx_description
1 polymer ?
#
loop_
_entity_poly.entity_id
_entity_poly.type
_entity_poly.pdbx_seq_one_letter_code
_entity_poly.pdbx_strand_id
1 'polypeptide(L)'
;MQQHEQDRIEVRMLAALLTLAFVISLAEPVFYLLAVPQSVIAEVAGVAPSVWCVIAAFGLCLLATLPHLVWLVLRPARLGDRWPRAWAAGGALGAAATWIYLANLSLPLDLGGVEWAYGMRAIGSLVMGLTYGISLNAQQIRETADATHL
;
A
#
# COMPACT_ATOMS: atom_id res chain seq x y z
N MET A 1 24.97 -17.93 -14.89
CA MET A 1 23.49 -18.11 -14.91
C MET A 1 22.91 -18.19 -13.51
N GLN A 2 23.43 -19.01 -12.59
CA GLN A 2 22.88 -19.15 -11.23
C GLN A 2 22.81 -17.85 -10.41
N GLN A 3 23.83 -16.99 -10.50
CA GLN A 3 23.87 -15.72 -9.74
C GLN A 3 22.73 -14.75 -10.13
N HIS A 4 22.44 -14.62 -11.42
CA HIS A 4 21.33 -13.79 -11.91
C HIS A 4 19.95 -14.30 -11.49
N GLU A 5 19.80 -15.60 -11.29
CA GLU A 5 18.53 -16.21 -10.88
C GLU A 5 18.31 -16.03 -9.37
N GLN A 6 19.37 -16.16 -8.57
CA GLN A 6 19.36 -15.88 -7.15
C GLN A 6 18.98 -14.42 -6.86
N ASP A 7 19.62 -13.44 -7.52
CA ASP A 7 19.32 -12.02 -7.36
C ASP A 7 17.83 -11.70 -7.63
N ARG A 8 17.24 -12.36 -8.63
CA ARG A 8 15.81 -12.20 -8.97
C ARG A 8 14.89 -12.75 -7.89
N ILE A 9 15.24 -13.86 -7.26
CA ILE A 9 14.46 -14.46 -6.18
C ILE A 9 14.54 -13.57 -4.93
N GLU A 10 15.73 -13.08 -4.58
CA GLU A 10 15.94 -12.20 -3.42
C GLU A 10 15.13 -10.90 -3.54
N VAL A 11 15.20 -10.21 -4.69
CA VAL A 11 14.42 -9.00 -4.95
C VAL A 11 12.92 -9.27 -4.88
N ARG A 12 12.45 -10.41 -5.41
CA ARG A 12 11.04 -10.79 -5.33
C ARG A 12 10.60 -11.02 -3.88
N MET A 13 11.40 -11.71 -3.09
CA MET A 13 11.09 -11.98 -1.68
C MET A 13 11.04 -10.68 -0.87
N LEU A 14 11.98 -9.76 -1.10
CA LEU A 14 11.95 -8.43 -0.49
C LEU A 14 10.69 -7.64 -0.89
N ALA A 15 10.33 -7.64 -2.17
CA ALA A 15 9.09 -7.00 -2.63
C ALA A 15 7.83 -7.63 -2.01
N ALA A 16 7.81 -8.95 -1.85
CA ALA A 16 6.71 -9.66 -1.20
C ALA A 16 6.60 -9.29 0.28
N LEU A 17 7.71 -9.24 1.00
CA LEU A 17 7.74 -8.85 2.42
C LEU A 17 7.30 -7.40 2.63
N LEU A 18 7.80 -6.47 1.82
CA LEU A 18 7.39 -5.06 1.88
C LEU A 18 5.90 -4.90 1.57
N THR A 19 5.41 -5.61 0.54
CA THR A 19 3.97 -5.59 0.19
C THR A 19 3.11 -6.21 1.29
N LEU A 20 3.57 -7.29 1.91
CA LEU A 20 2.87 -7.92 3.04
C LEU A 20 2.81 -6.98 4.25
N ALA A 21 3.93 -6.34 4.60
CA ALA A 21 3.97 -5.37 5.69
C ALA A 21 3.00 -4.20 5.42
N PHE A 22 2.94 -3.72 4.18
CA PHE A 22 2.01 -2.68 3.79
C PHE A 22 0.55 -3.16 3.86
N VAL A 23 0.24 -4.36 3.38
CA VAL A 23 -1.08 -5.00 3.52
C VAL A 23 -1.51 -5.07 4.98
N ILE A 24 -0.62 -5.48 5.88
CA ILE A 24 -0.90 -5.52 7.33
C ILE A 24 -1.19 -4.11 7.85
N SER A 25 -0.41 -3.10 7.44
CA SER A 25 -0.61 -1.71 7.82
C SER A 25 -1.95 -1.11 7.34
N LEU A 26 -2.54 -1.66 6.27
CA LEU A 26 -3.87 -1.30 5.77
C LEU A 26 -4.98 -2.12 6.45
N ALA A 27 -4.71 -3.37 6.79
CA ALA A 27 -5.65 -4.23 7.50
C ALA A 27 -5.86 -3.79 8.95
N GLU A 28 -4.80 -3.31 9.61
CA GLU A 28 -4.83 -2.80 10.98
C GLU A 28 -5.93 -1.74 11.20
N PRO A 29 -5.94 -0.58 10.50
CA PRO A 29 -6.98 0.43 10.71
C PRO A 29 -8.39 -0.09 10.42
N VAL A 30 -8.57 -0.96 9.42
CA VAL A 30 -9.87 -1.60 9.14
C VAL A 30 -10.33 -2.45 10.33
N PHE A 31 -9.43 -3.27 10.89
CA PHE A 31 -9.72 -4.08 12.06
C PHE A 31 -10.08 -3.22 13.28
N TYR A 32 -9.27 -2.20 13.58
CA TYR A 32 -9.51 -1.32 14.73
C TYR A 32 -10.86 -0.59 14.63
N LEU A 33 -11.21 -0.08 13.45
CA LEU A 33 -12.48 0.61 13.22
C LEU A 33 -13.71 -0.32 13.32
N LEU A 34 -13.55 -1.62 13.05
CA LEU A 34 -14.64 -2.59 13.13
C LEU A 34 -14.76 -3.27 14.50
N ALA A 35 -13.64 -3.51 15.18
CA ALA A 35 -13.59 -4.39 16.36
C ALA A 35 -13.15 -3.69 17.65
N VAL A 36 -12.54 -2.50 17.58
CA VAL A 36 -11.96 -1.81 18.74
C VAL A 36 -12.47 -0.36 18.81
N PRO A 37 -13.72 -0.15 19.27
CA PRO A 37 -14.35 1.16 19.26
C PRO A 37 -13.69 2.20 20.19
N GLN A 38 -12.90 1.75 21.17
CA GLN A 38 -12.15 2.63 22.08
C GLN A 38 -10.75 3.01 21.56
N SER A 39 -10.42 2.65 20.33
CA SER A 39 -9.11 2.98 19.76
C SER A 39 -9.04 4.44 19.32
N VAL A 40 -7.84 5.02 19.40
CA VAL A 40 -7.56 6.40 18.97
C VAL A 40 -8.00 6.64 17.52
N ILE A 41 -7.82 5.67 16.63
CA ILE A 41 -8.27 5.79 15.24
C ILE A 41 -9.79 5.79 15.10
N ALA A 42 -10.51 5.04 15.95
CA ALA A 42 -11.97 5.07 15.97
C ALA A 42 -12.50 6.39 16.51
N GLU A 43 -11.85 6.96 17.53
CA GLU A 43 -12.15 8.29 18.04
C GLU A 43 -11.96 9.37 16.97
N VAL A 44 -10.81 9.40 16.30
CA VAL A 44 -10.52 10.35 15.20
C VAL A 44 -11.49 10.16 14.04
N ALA A 45 -11.74 8.92 13.62
CA ALA A 45 -12.68 8.63 12.54
C ALA A 45 -14.13 9.01 12.91
N GLY A 46 -14.48 9.01 14.19
CA GLY A 46 -15.78 9.45 14.70
C GLY A 46 -16.10 10.93 14.45
N VAL A 47 -15.07 11.76 14.19
CA VAL A 47 -15.24 13.16 13.76
C VAL A 47 -15.62 13.27 12.28
N ALA A 48 -15.32 12.24 11.48
CA ALA A 48 -15.68 12.23 10.07
C ALA A 48 -17.22 12.20 9.89
N PRO A 49 -17.74 12.69 8.76
CA PRO A 49 -19.17 12.59 8.46
C PRO A 49 -19.71 11.15 8.49
N SER A 50 -18.84 10.16 8.22
CA SER A 50 -19.17 8.74 8.34
C SER A 50 -17.89 7.90 8.51
N VAL A 51 -17.82 7.14 9.61
CA VAL A 51 -16.74 6.17 9.87
C VAL A 51 -16.67 5.10 8.78
N TRP A 52 -17.82 4.72 8.22
CA TRP A 52 -17.88 3.74 7.13
C TRP A 52 -17.14 4.17 5.87
N CYS A 53 -17.07 5.48 5.60
CA CYS A 53 -16.28 5.99 4.48
C CYS A 53 -14.77 5.77 4.72
N VAL A 54 -14.31 5.94 5.96
CA VAL A 54 -12.90 5.69 6.34
C VAL A 54 -12.58 4.19 6.25
N ILE A 55 -13.48 3.34 6.75
CA ILE A 55 -13.37 1.87 6.64
C ILE A 55 -13.30 1.46 5.16
N ALA A 56 -14.20 1.98 4.34
CA ALA A 56 -14.24 1.69 2.91
C ALA A 56 -12.98 2.17 2.20
N ALA A 57 -12.45 3.35 2.54
CA ALA A 57 -11.23 3.88 1.94
C ALA A 57 -10.03 2.95 2.19
N PHE A 58 -9.77 2.56 3.45
CA PHE A 58 -8.70 1.59 3.74
C PHE A 58 -8.98 0.21 3.15
N GLY A 59 -10.24 -0.26 3.20
CA GLY A 59 -10.66 -1.53 2.64
C GLY A 59 -10.42 -1.61 1.13
N LEU A 60 -10.76 -0.56 0.38
CA LEU A 60 -10.49 -0.47 -1.06
C LEU A 60 -9.00 -0.44 -1.37
N CYS A 61 -8.20 0.29 -0.58
CA CYS A 61 -6.74 0.31 -0.74
C CYS A 61 -6.11 -1.06 -0.47
N LEU A 62 -6.60 -1.77 0.56
CA LEU A 62 -6.21 -3.13 0.89
C LEU A 62 -6.55 -4.08 -0.28
N LEU A 63 -7.80 -4.06 -0.74
CA LEU A 63 -8.25 -4.89 -1.86
C LEU A 63 -7.49 -4.59 -3.15
N ALA A 64 -7.11 -3.34 -3.41
CA ALA A 64 -6.31 -2.97 -4.57
C ALA A 64 -4.85 -3.49 -4.47
N THR A 65 -4.32 -3.65 -3.27
CA THR A 65 -2.94 -4.09 -3.04
C THR A 65 -2.80 -5.63 -3.03
N LEU A 66 -3.83 -6.35 -2.57
CA LEU A 66 -3.81 -7.82 -2.45
C LEU A 66 -3.44 -8.57 -3.73
N PRO A 67 -3.94 -8.22 -4.94
CA PRO A 67 -3.55 -8.90 -6.17
C PRO A 67 -2.04 -8.89 -6.42
N HIS A 68 -1.36 -7.80 -6.06
CA HIS A 68 0.10 -7.71 -6.23
C HIS A 68 0.83 -8.71 -5.33
N LEU A 69 0.42 -8.82 -4.07
CA LEU A 69 0.99 -9.78 -3.12
C LEU A 69 0.78 -11.22 -3.59
N VAL A 70 -0.43 -11.54 -4.07
CA VAL A 70 -0.77 -12.86 -4.62
C VAL A 70 0.13 -13.20 -5.81
N TRP A 71 0.38 -12.23 -6.70
CA TRP A 71 1.27 -12.44 -7.85
C TRP A 71 2.72 -12.67 -7.43
N LEU A 72 3.21 -11.92 -6.44
CA LEU A 72 4.57 -12.06 -5.92
C LEU A 72 4.83 -13.43 -5.29
N VAL A 73 3.86 -13.97 -4.56
CA VAL A 73 4.03 -15.20 -3.77
C VAL A 73 3.59 -16.45 -4.55
N LEU A 74 2.41 -16.42 -5.19
CA LEU A 74 1.77 -17.62 -5.73
C LEU A 74 1.88 -17.75 -7.26
N ARG A 75 2.14 -16.65 -7.98
CA ARG A 75 2.18 -16.65 -9.46
C ARG A 75 3.44 -15.96 -10.02
N PRO A 76 4.66 -16.38 -9.64
CA PRO A 76 5.89 -15.72 -10.07
C PRO A 76 6.10 -15.72 -11.59
N ALA A 77 5.56 -16.70 -12.31
CA ALA A 77 5.61 -16.74 -13.78
C ALA A 77 4.84 -15.60 -14.46
N ARG A 78 3.92 -14.93 -13.74
CA ARG A 78 3.09 -13.83 -14.24
C ARG A 78 3.51 -12.46 -13.73
N LEU A 79 4.75 -12.34 -13.26
CA LEU A 79 5.32 -11.03 -12.87
C LEU A 79 5.51 -10.07 -14.06
N GLY A 80 5.22 -10.51 -15.28
CA GLY A 80 5.04 -9.66 -16.46
C GLY A 80 3.70 -8.91 -16.48
N ASP A 81 2.76 -9.23 -15.60
CA ASP A 81 1.48 -8.50 -15.58
C ASP A 81 1.67 -7.14 -14.88
N ARG A 82 1.34 -6.06 -15.60
CA ARG A 82 1.47 -4.68 -15.10
C ARG A 82 0.34 -4.28 -14.15
N TRP A 83 -0.86 -4.80 -14.37
CA TRP A 83 -2.06 -4.35 -13.66
C TRP A 83 -2.03 -4.56 -12.14
N PRO A 84 -1.49 -5.67 -11.56
CA PRO A 84 -1.52 -5.85 -10.10
C PRO A 84 -0.68 -4.77 -9.40
N ARG A 85 0.47 -4.43 -10.00
CA ARG A 85 1.34 -3.36 -9.52
C ARG A 85 0.69 -1.99 -9.64
N ALA A 86 0.02 -1.71 -10.77
CA ALA A 86 -0.67 -0.45 -10.97
C ALA A 86 -1.79 -0.24 -9.94
N TRP A 87 -2.54 -1.29 -9.63
CA TRP A 87 -3.57 -1.27 -8.60
C TRP A 87 -2.96 -1.09 -7.20
N ALA A 88 -1.87 -1.78 -6.88
CA ALA A 88 -1.16 -1.58 -5.61
C ALA A 88 -0.60 -0.15 -5.47
N ALA A 89 -0.07 0.44 -6.55
CA ALA A 89 0.37 1.83 -6.57
C ALA A 89 -0.80 2.80 -6.29
N GLY A 90 -1.94 2.59 -6.96
CA GLY A 90 -3.15 3.37 -6.70
C GLY A 90 -3.66 3.21 -5.27
N GLY A 91 -3.68 1.98 -4.74
CA GLY A 91 -4.03 1.68 -3.35
C GLY A 91 -3.11 2.36 -2.36
N ALA A 92 -1.80 2.42 -2.65
CA ALA A 92 -0.84 3.11 -1.79
C ALA A 92 -1.05 4.64 -1.77
N LEU A 93 -1.36 5.25 -2.92
CA LEU A 93 -1.72 6.66 -2.99
C LEU A 93 -3.04 6.96 -2.27
N GLY A 94 -4.05 6.09 -2.43
CA GLY A 94 -5.32 6.20 -1.70
C GLY A 94 -5.14 6.09 -0.19
N ALA A 95 -4.26 5.19 0.26
CA ALA A 95 -3.92 5.06 1.66
C ALA A 95 -3.22 6.32 2.19
N ALA A 96 -2.29 6.90 1.43
CA ALA A 96 -1.64 8.16 1.80
C ALA A 96 -2.66 9.29 1.97
N ALA A 97 -3.58 9.45 1.02
CA ALA A 97 -4.64 10.45 1.10
C ALA A 97 -5.56 10.22 2.32
N THR A 98 -5.89 8.96 2.62
CA THR A 98 -6.73 8.59 3.76
C THR A 98 -6.01 8.90 5.09
N TRP A 99 -4.71 8.63 5.19
CA TRP A 99 -3.92 8.98 6.36
C TRP A 99 -3.78 10.49 6.55
N ILE A 100 -3.58 11.27 5.48
CA ILE A 100 -3.57 12.74 5.53
C ILE A 100 -4.94 13.26 5.99
N TYR A 101 -6.02 12.68 5.50
CA TYR A 101 -7.37 13.04 5.93
C TYR A 101 -7.56 12.80 7.43
N LEU A 102 -7.16 11.64 7.95
CA LEU A 102 -7.22 11.35 9.39
C LEU A 102 -6.29 12.26 10.22
N ALA A 103 -5.11 12.61 9.71
CA ALA A 103 -4.22 13.56 10.38
C ALA A 103 -4.93 14.92 10.58
N ASN A 104 -5.56 15.43 9.54
CA ASN A 104 -6.33 16.68 9.62
C ASN A 104 -7.51 16.58 10.59
N LEU A 105 -8.22 15.45 10.62
CA LEU A 105 -9.31 15.23 11.58
C LEU A 105 -8.85 15.11 13.04
N SER A 106 -7.58 14.74 13.27
CA SER A 106 -7.03 14.62 14.62
C SER A 106 -6.64 15.96 15.26
N LEU A 107 -6.40 17.00 14.44
CA LEU A 107 -6.02 18.35 14.90
C LEU A 107 -6.95 18.95 15.98
N PRO A 108 -8.28 18.96 15.81
CA PRO A 108 -9.18 19.55 16.81
C PRO A 108 -9.31 18.74 18.10
N LEU A 109 -8.83 17.49 18.13
CA LEU A 109 -8.99 16.59 19.28
C LEU A 109 -7.86 16.71 20.31
N ASP A 110 -6.77 17.42 19.99
CA ASP A 110 -5.60 17.64 20.86
C ASP A 110 -5.06 16.33 21.49
N LEU A 111 -5.05 15.25 20.70
CA LEU A 111 -4.61 13.91 21.14
C LEU A 111 -3.08 13.76 21.18
N GLY A 112 -2.35 14.86 21.31
CA GLY A 112 -0.88 14.89 21.25
C GLY A 112 -0.34 14.58 19.85
N GLY A 113 0.65 13.68 19.76
CA GLY A 113 1.42 13.39 18.53
C GLY A 113 0.69 12.56 17.46
N VAL A 114 -0.62 12.38 17.55
CA VAL A 114 -1.41 11.51 16.65
C VAL A 114 -1.40 12.03 15.21
N GLU A 115 -1.50 13.35 15.02
CA GLU A 115 -1.40 13.99 13.70
C GLU A 115 -0.10 13.59 13.00
N TRP A 116 1.03 13.70 13.71
CA TRP A 116 2.35 13.33 13.21
C TRP A 116 2.44 11.83 12.91
N ALA A 117 1.88 10.98 13.78
CA ALA A 117 1.85 9.54 13.54
C ALA A 117 1.10 9.19 12.25
N TYR A 118 -0.05 9.82 12.00
CA TYR A 118 -0.80 9.65 10.75
C TYR A 118 -0.07 10.25 9.55
N GLY A 119 0.58 11.41 9.70
CA GLY A 119 1.45 11.99 8.68
C GLY A 119 2.59 11.05 8.28
N MET A 120 3.25 10.41 9.24
CA MET A 120 4.29 9.42 8.96
C MET A 120 3.76 8.18 8.25
N ARG A 121 2.56 7.71 8.60
CA ARG A 121 1.89 6.60 7.87
C ARG A 121 1.53 7.01 6.43
N ALA A 122 1.16 8.27 6.21
CA ALA A 122 0.94 8.79 4.87
C ALA A 122 2.22 8.79 4.03
N ILE A 123 3.34 9.28 4.60
CA ILE A 123 4.65 9.25 3.94
C ILE A 123 5.06 7.82 3.62
N GLY A 124 4.93 6.88 4.56
CA GLY A 124 5.21 5.46 4.32
C GLY A 124 4.39 4.89 3.16
N SER A 125 3.11 5.26 3.07
CA SER A 125 2.22 4.86 1.97
C SER A 125 2.68 5.47 0.63
N LEU A 126 3.14 6.73 0.61
CA LEU A 126 3.72 7.34 -0.59
C LEU A 126 5.00 6.63 -1.04
N VAL A 127 5.90 6.28 -0.11
CA VAL A 127 7.12 5.54 -0.41
C VAL A 127 6.80 4.17 -1.02
N MET A 128 5.78 3.48 -0.50
CA MET A 128 5.29 2.23 -1.10
C MET A 128 4.73 2.47 -2.51
N GLY A 129 3.92 3.52 -2.72
CA GLY A 129 3.40 3.89 -4.03
C GLY A 129 4.49 4.18 -5.05
N LEU A 130 5.53 4.92 -4.65
CA LEU A 130 6.72 5.18 -5.47
C LEU A 130 7.47 3.88 -5.81
N THR A 131 7.63 2.99 -4.84
CA THR A 131 8.28 1.68 -5.04
C THR A 131 7.55 0.85 -6.10
N TYR A 132 6.21 0.81 -6.04
CA TYR A 132 5.40 0.17 -7.07
C TYR A 132 5.50 0.87 -8.43
N GLY A 133 5.51 2.21 -8.46
CA GLY A 133 5.68 3.01 -9.68
C GLY A 133 7.04 2.78 -10.36
N ILE A 134 8.13 2.78 -9.61
CA ILE A 134 9.48 2.47 -10.13
C ILE A 134 9.51 1.06 -10.71
N SER A 135 8.90 0.10 -10.02
CA SER A 135 8.80 -1.29 -10.49
C SER A 135 8.04 -1.42 -11.80
N LEU A 136 6.98 -0.63 -12.01
CA LEU A 136 6.24 -0.56 -13.28
C LEU A 136 7.08 0.03 -14.41
N ASN A 137 7.74 1.16 -14.15
CA ASN A 137 8.58 1.83 -15.15
C ASN A 137 9.76 0.94 -15.58
N ALA A 138 10.41 0.28 -14.63
CA ALA A 138 11.51 -0.65 -14.92
C ALA A 138 11.04 -1.82 -15.80
N GLN A 139 9.80 -2.28 -15.61
CA GLN A 139 9.21 -3.32 -16.44
C GLN A 139 8.92 -2.82 -17.86
N GLN A 140 8.33 -1.63 -17.98
CA GLN A 140 8.05 -1.02 -19.29
C GLN A 140 9.31 -0.87 -20.13
N ILE A 141 10.41 -0.43 -19.52
CA ILE A 141 11.71 -0.26 -20.21
C ILE A 141 12.21 -1.60 -20.76
N ARG A 142 12.09 -2.69 -20.00
CA ARG A 142 12.50 -4.04 -20.46
C ARG A 142 11.67 -4.49 -21.66
N GLU A 143 10.35 -4.34 -21.56
CA GLU A 143 9.45 -4.72 -22.65
C GLU A 143 9.68 -3.91 -23.93
N THR A 144 10.00 -2.60 -23.81
CA THR A 144 10.38 -1.79 -24.97
C THR A 144 11.72 -2.21 -25.57
N ALA A 145 12.71 -2.53 -24.74
CA ALA A 145 14.02 -2.98 -25.22
C ALA A 145 13.89 -4.30 -26.00
N ASP A 146 13.15 -5.27 -25.45
CA ASP A 146 12.91 -6.56 -26.10
C ASP A 146 12.17 -6.40 -27.44
N ALA A 147 11.24 -5.44 -27.54
CA ALA A 147 10.51 -5.15 -28.78
C ALA A 147 11.35 -4.45 -29.87
N THR A 148 12.45 -3.78 -29.49
CA THR A 148 13.33 -3.05 -30.43
C THR A 148 14.49 -3.91 -30.95
N HIS A 149 14.75 -5.05 -30.31
CA HIS A 149 15.77 -6.03 -30.70
C HIS A 149 15.22 -7.17 -31.59
N LEU A 150 13.97 -7.04 -32.04
CA LEU A 150 13.33 -7.83 -33.10
C LEU A 150 13.30 -7.03 -34.41
#